data_AF-A0A351AWK7-F1
#
_entry.id   AF-A0A351AWK7-F1
#
_cell.length_a   1.000
_cell.length_b   1.000
_cell.length_c   1.000
_cell.angle_alpha   90.00
_cell.angle_beta   90.00
_cell.angle_gamma   90.00
#
_symmetry.space_group_name_H-M   'P 1'
#
loop_
_entity.id
_entity.type
_entity.pdbx_description
1 polymer ?
#
loop_
_entity_poly.entity_id
_entity_poly.type
_entity_poly.pdbx_seq_one_letter_code
_entity_poly.pdbx_strand_id
1 'polypeptide(L)'
;DPERMAALLDVIDTDRTVFNVITKSGSTSETMAQLLIITRMLIDRYGEEGLRDHLIATTDKQKGNLIGIAKKYNLRTFIIPDGVGGRFSELCPVGLVAAAVGGADVRALLAGAGYMDELCSNADVKRNPGLMLALLEIIAAEKQGANIGVLMPYADSLKFMADWYAQLW
;
A
#
# COMPACT_ATOMS: atom_id res chain seq x y z
N ASP A 1 -11.17 8.03 -10.91
CA ASP A 1 -12.18 9.08 -10.73
C ASP A 1 -11.51 10.45 -10.84
N PRO A 2 -11.76 11.21 -11.93
CA PRO A 2 -11.20 12.54 -12.12
C PRO A 2 -11.71 13.58 -11.11
N GLU A 3 -12.92 13.42 -10.56
CA GLU A 3 -13.49 14.38 -9.61
C GLU A 3 -12.68 14.42 -8.31
N ARG A 4 -12.38 13.24 -7.75
CA ARG A 4 -11.54 13.13 -6.56
C ARG A 4 -10.14 13.70 -6.76
N MET A 5 -9.57 13.55 -7.95
CA MET A 5 -8.26 14.10 -8.26
C MET A 5 -8.29 15.62 -8.35
N ALA A 6 -9.28 16.19 -9.05
CA ALA A 6 -9.45 17.64 -9.13
C ALA A 6 -9.64 18.26 -7.74
N ALA A 7 -10.53 17.69 -6.92
CA ALA A 7 -10.77 18.15 -5.55
C ALA A 7 -9.51 18.08 -4.67
N LEU A 8 -8.65 17.07 -4.87
CA LEU A 8 -7.35 17.00 -4.18
C LEU A 8 -6.42 18.13 -4.65
N LEU A 9 -6.31 18.36 -5.96
CA LEU A 9 -5.43 19.39 -6.52
C LEU A 9 -5.85 20.81 -6.10
N ASP A 10 -7.14 21.03 -5.82
CA ASP A 10 -7.67 22.32 -5.34
C ASP A 10 -7.26 22.66 -3.90
N VAL A 11 -6.92 21.66 -3.07
CA VAL A 11 -6.67 21.87 -1.63
C VAL A 11 -5.21 21.71 -1.23
N ILE A 12 -4.35 21.19 -2.11
CA ILE A 12 -2.92 21.01 -1.81
C ILE A 12 -2.10 22.23 -2.23
N ASP A 13 -1.08 22.55 -1.45
CA ASP A 13 -0.02 23.47 -1.85
C ASP A 13 1.12 22.67 -2.50
N THR A 14 1.29 22.82 -3.81
CA THR A 14 2.32 22.08 -4.56
C THR A 14 3.73 22.43 -4.14
N ASP A 15 3.98 23.60 -3.55
CA ASP A 15 5.33 23.99 -3.09
C ASP A 15 5.74 23.17 -1.86
N ARG A 16 4.77 22.56 -1.17
CA ARG A 16 4.97 21.78 0.06
C ARG A 16 4.50 20.32 -0.07
N THR A 17 4.30 19.85 -1.30
CA THR A 17 3.76 18.51 -1.57
C THR A 17 4.78 17.63 -2.28
N VAL A 18 4.85 16.36 -1.86
CA VAL A 18 5.54 15.27 -2.56
C VAL A 18 4.53 14.19 -2.90
N PHE A 19 4.53 13.73 -4.15
CA PHE A 19 3.65 12.67 -4.64
C PHE A 19 4.38 11.32 -4.60
N ASN A 20 3.83 10.34 -3.90
CA ASN A 20 4.30 8.96 -3.93
C ASN A 20 3.48 8.14 -4.94
N VAL A 21 4.10 7.77 -6.06
CA VAL A 21 3.45 6.95 -7.09
C VAL A 21 3.79 5.50 -6.85
N ILE A 22 2.76 4.69 -6.63
CA ILE A 22 2.89 3.30 -6.20
C ILE A 22 2.31 2.37 -7.25
N THR A 23 3.15 1.57 -7.90
CA THR A 23 2.72 0.46 -8.77
C THR A 23 3.89 -0.47 -9.02
N LYS A 24 3.66 -1.79 -8.89
CA LYS A 24 4.71 -2.80 -9.10
C LYS A 24 5.04 -2.99 -10.59
N SER A 25 4.02 -3.20 -11.42
CA SER A 25 4.19 -3.44 -12.86
C SER A 25 4.24 -2.14 -13.68
N GLY A 26 3.74 -1.02 -13.16
CA GLY A 26 3.54 0.19 -13.96
C GLY A 26 2.47 0.04 -15.05
N SER A 27 1.63 -1.01 -14.99
CA SER A 27 0.56 -1.28 -15.96
C SER A 27 -0.83 -0.91 -15.44
N THR A 28 -0.92 -0.38 -14.22
CA THR A 28 -2.19 0.08 -13.63
C THR A 28 -2.63 1.37 -14.32
N SER A 29 -3.65 1.30 -15.17
CA SER A 29 -4.11 2.40 -16.01
C SER A 29 -4.45 3.65 -15.20
N GLU A 30 -5.12 3.48 -14.06
CA GLU A 30 -5.55 4.56 -13.18
C GLU A 30 -4.34 5.30 -12.59
N THR A 31 -3.38 4.56 -12.02
CA THR A 31 -2.15 5.13 -11.44
C THR A 31 -1.32 5.85 -12.51
N MET A 32 -1.19 5.26 -13.70
CA MET A 32 -0.41 5.87 -14.78
C MET A 32 -1.08 7.12 -15.34
N ALA A 33 -2.40 7.12 -15.47
CA ALA A 33 -3.15 8.32 -15.88
C ALA A 33 -2.96 9.47 -14.88
N GLN A 34 -3.05 9.18 -13.57
CA GLN A 34 -2.80 10.17 -12.52
C GLN A 34 -1.36 10.69 -12.55
N LEU A 35 -0.37 9.80 -12.74
CA LEU A 35 1.03 10.20 -12.87
C LEU A 35 1.25 11.14 -14.06
N LEU A 36 0.60 10.92 -15.20
CA LEU A 36 0.73 11.81 -16.36
C LEU A 36 0.22 13.23 -16.05
N ILE A 37 -0.92 13.34 -15.38
CA ILE A 37 -1.50 14.63 -14.97
C ILE A 37 -0.57 15.34 -13.98
N ILE A 38 -0.11 14.64 -12.94
CA ILE A 38 0.80 15.20 -11.91
C ILE A 38 2.12 15.61 -12.54
N THR A 39 2.72 14.77 -13.39
CA THR A 39 3.99 15.06 -14.05
C THR A 39 3.87 16.31 -14.92
N ARG A 40 2.77 16.44 -15.68
CA ARG A 40 2.53 17.62 -16.51
C ARG A 40 2.44 18.89 -15.65
N MET A 41 1.64 18.84 -14.60
CA MET A 41 1.46 19.95 -13.65
C MET A 41 2.80 20.38 -13.01
N LEU A 42 3.61 19.42 -12.57
CA LEU A 42 4.91 19.70 -11.95
C LEU A 42 5.92 20.28 -12.95
N ILE A 43 5.97 19.76 -14.17
CA ILE A 43 6.83 20.31 -15.24
C ILE A 43 6.41 21.74 -15.58
N ASP A 44 5.11 22.00 -15.72
CA ASP A 44 4.59 23.33 -16.06
C ASP A 44 4.93 24.37 -14.97
N ARG A 45 5.06 23.96 -13.70
CA ARG A 45 5.37 24.86 -12.57
C ARG A 45 6.87 24.97 -12.25
N TYR A 46 7.61 23.88 -12.29
CA TYR A 46 8.99 23.80 -11.77
C TYR A 46 10.02 23.33 -12.82
N GLY A 47 9.59 23.05 -14.04
CA GLY A 47 10.41 22.39 -15.05
C GLY A 47 10.65 20.91 -14.76
N GLU A 48 11.35 20.22 -15.68
CA GLU A 48 11.64 18.78 -15.54
C GLU A 48 12.48 18.46 -14.31
N GLU A 49 13.38 19.36 -13.90
CA GLU A 49 14.25 19.15 -12.74
C GLU A 49 13.45 19.06 -11.44
N GLY A 50 12.34 19.79 -11.32
CA GLY A 50 11.48 19.78 -10.14
C GLY A 50 10.79 18.43 -9.88
N LEU A 51 10.72 17.54 -10.87
CA LEU A 51 10.16 16.20 -10.68
C LEU A 51 10.89 15.41 -9.59
N ARG A 52 12.22 15.52 -9.51
CA ARG A 52 13.00 14.77 -8.52
C ARG A 52 12.72 15.20 -7.08
N ASP A 53 12.27 16.44 -6.90
CA ASP A 53 12.03 17.06 -5.59
C ASP A 53 10.57 16.85 -5.14
N HIS A 54 9.64 16.67 -6.08
CA HIS A 54 8.21 16.53 -5.83
C HIS A 54 7.61 15.15 -6.13
N LEU A 55 8.38 14.20 -6.67
CA LEU A 55 7.89 12.87 -7.05
C LEU A 55 8.81 11.77 -6.52
N ILE A 56 8.21 10.77 -5.87
CA ILE A 56 8.87 9.53 -5.48
C ILE A 56 8.15 8.33 -6.09
N ALA A 57 8.89 7.27 -6.38
CA ALA A 57 8.36 6.06 -7.01
C ALA A 57 8.52 4.85 -6.08
N THR A 58 7.41 4.23 -5.71
CA THR A 58 7.38 2.95 -5.00
C THR A 58 7.03 1.85 -6.00
N THR A 59 8.03 1.10 -6.45
CA THR A 59 7.93 0.23 -7.64
C THR A 59 8.87 -0.97 -7.56
N ASP A 60 8.76 -1.89 -8.53
CA ASP A 60 9.74 -2.94 -8.75
C ASP A 60 11.15 -2.38 -9.05
N LYS A 61 12.19 -3.13 -8.68
CA LYS A 61 13.60 -2.74 -8.85
C LYS A 61 14.05 -2.61 -10.30
N GLN A 62 13.48 -3.41 -11.19
CA GLN A 62 13.97 -3.56 -12.56
C GLN A 62 12.87 -3.61 -13.63
N LYS A 63 11.68 -4.08 -13.28
CA LYS A 63 10.58 -4.31 -14.23
C LYS A 63 9.53 -3.22 -14.16
N GLY A 64 8.82 -3.02 -15.27
CA GLY A 64 7.66 -2.14 -15.34
C GLY A 64 7.95 -0.71 -15.80
N ASN A 65 6.87 0.03 -16.08
CA ASN A 65 6.98 1.37 -16.69
C ASN A 65 7.50 2.41 -15.70
N LEU A 66 7.08 2.32 -14.43
CA LEU A 66 7.40 3.33 -13.43
C LEU A 66 8.89 3.37 -13.09
N ILE A 67 9.59 2.24 -13.05
CA ILE A 67 11.05 2.23 -12.82
C ILE A 67 11.82 2.87 -13.99
N GLY A 68 11.31 2.76 -15.22
CA GLY A 68 11.88 3.47 -16.38
C GLY A 68 11.74 4.99 -16.24
N ILE A 69 10.56 5.46 -15.83
CA ILE A 69 10.29 6.88 -15.54
C ILE A 69 11.17 7.38 -14.38
N ALA A 70 11.28 6.59 -13.31
CA ALA A 70 12.09 6.94 -12.15
C ALA A 70 13.56 7.11 -12.51
N LYS A 71 14.10 6.23 -13.35
CA LYS A 71 15.48 6.36 -13.87
C LYS A 71 15.64 7.58 -14.77
N LYS A 72 14.69 7.83 -15.68
CA LYS A 72 14.74 8.97 -16.60
C LYS A 72 14.83 10.30 -15.87
N TYR A 73 14.01 10.50 -14.84
CA TYR A 73 13.93 11.75 -14.10
C TYR A 73 14.69 11.74 -12.76
N ASN A 74 15.53 10.73 -12.54
CA ASN A 74 16.33 10.56 -11.32
C ASN A 74 15.50 10.68 -10.02
N LEU A 75 14.33 10.03 -10.00
CA LEU A 75 13.42 10.06 -8.86
C LEU A 75 13.96 9.20 -7.70
N ARG A 76 13.63 9.60 -6.47
CA ARG A 76 13.81 8.72 -5.31
C ARG A 76 12.92 7.49 -5.46
N THR A 77 13.51 6.31 -5.24
CA THR A 77 12.79 5.04 -5.38
C THR A 77 12.72 4.27 -4.07
N PHE A 78 11.59 3.61 -3.86
CA PHE A 78 11.41 2.59 -2.83
C PHE A 78 10.99 1.29 -3.48
N ILE A 79 11.65 0.20 -3.11
CA ILE A 79 11.53 -1.06 -3.85
C ILE A 79 10.47 -1.95 -3.23
N ILE A 80 9.50 -2.36 -4.04
CA ILE A 80 8.57 -3.44 -3.70
C ILE A 80 9.30 -4.77 -3.91
N PRO A 81 9.45 -5.62 -2.88
CA PRO A 81 10.15 -6.89 -3.04
C PRO A 81 9.49 -7.83 -4.07
N ASP A 82 10.33 -8.63 -4.73
CA ASP A 82 9.86 -9.71 -5.59
C ASP A 82 9.08 -10.75 -4.77
N GLY A 83 8.10 -11.41 -5.41
CA GLY A 83 7.24 -12.40 -4.74
C GLY A 83 6.12 -11.81 -3.86
N VAL A 84 6.17 -10.54 -3.49
CA VAL A 84 5.08 -9.90 -2.72
C VAL A 84 3.90 -9.56 -3.63
N GLY A 85 2.73 -10.11 -3.31
CA GLY A 85 1.45 -9.81 -3.97
C GLY A 85 0.85 -8.50 -3.48
N GLY A 86 0.02 -7.84 -4.31
CA GLY A 86 -0.49 -6.49 -4.04
C GLY A 86 -1.20 -6.35 -2.69
N ARG A 87 -2.17 -7.24 -2.39
CA ARG A 87 -2.91 -7.22 -1.11
C ARG A 87 -2.06 -7.54 0.12
N PHE A 88 -0.87 -8.10 -0.06
CA PHE A 88 0.09 -8.40 1.01
C PHE A 88 1.26 -7.41 1.07
N SER A 89 1.20 -6.30 0.30
CA SER A 89 2.32 -5.37 0.17
C SER A 89 2.34 -4.24 1.21
N GLU A 90 1.34 -4.14 2.08
CA GLU A 90 1.21 -3.05 3.06
C GLU A 90 2.44 -2.92 3.98
N LEU A 91 3.03 -4.06 4.38
CA LEU A 91 4.24 -4.12 5.22
C LEU A 91 5.55 -3.99 4.41
N CYS A 92 5.46 -3.65 3.13
CA CYS A 92 6.58 -3.23 2.29
C CYS A 92 6.55 -1.71 2.12
N PRO A 93 7.46 -1.09 1.34
CA PRO A 93 7.43 0.36 1.16
C PRO A 93 6.12 0.95 0.61
N VAL A 94 5.22 0.12 0.06
CA VAL A 94 3.86 0.50 -0.34
C VAL A 94 3.12 1.20 0.80
N GLY A 95 3.03 0.58 1.98
CA GLY A 95 2.39 1.19 3.15
C GLY A 95 3.39 1.93 4.05
N LEU A 96 4.59 1.37 4.23
CA LEU A 96 5.55 1.88 5.23
C LEU A 96 6.05 3.30 4.95
N VAL A 97 6.16 3.72 3.69
CA VAL A 97 6.59 5.09 3.36
C VAL A 97 5.55 6.10 3.86
N ALA A 98 4.27 5.85 3.58
CA ALA A 98 3.18 6.71 4.03
C ALA A 98 3.05 6.69 5.56
N ALA A 99 3.17 5.52 6.18
CA ALA A 99 3.14 5.38 7.64
C ALA A 99 4.27 6.18 8.32
N ALA A 100 5.51 6.09 7.80
CA ALA A 100 6.64 6.85 8.33
C ALA A 100 6.44 8.36 8.18
N VAL A 101 5.94 8.83 7.03
CA VAL A 101 5.61 10.25 6.81
C VAL A 101 4.50 10.71 7.77
N GLY A 102 3.53 9.84 8.06
CA GLY A 102 2.48 10.07 9.05
C GLY A 102 2.93 10.01 10.51
N GLY A 103 4.21 9.74 10.77
CA GLY A 103 4.78 9.69 12.12
C GLY A 103 4.60 8.36 12.85
N ALA A 104 4.18 7.30 12.16
CA ALA A 104 4.07 5.97 12.76
C ALA A 104 5.46 5.33 12.96
N ASP A 105 5.59 4.55 14.04
CA ASP A 105 6.78 3.72 14.25
C ASP A 105 6.70 2.47 13.37
N VAL A 106 7.26 2.59 12.16
CA VAL A 106 7.32 1.49 11.19
C VAL A 106 8.17 0.30 11.69
N ARG A 107 9.11 0.52 12.61
CA ARG A 107 9.91 -0.57 13.19
C ARG A 107 9.07 -1.38 14.16
N ALA A 108 8.29 -0.70 15.01
CA ALA A 108 7.33 -1.36 15.89
C ALA A 108 6.25 -2.11 15.11
N LEU A 109 5.75 -1.54 14.01
CA LEU A 109 4.79 -2.21 13.12
C LEU A 109 5.37 -3.51 12.54
N LEU A 110 6.58 -3.46 12.00
CA LEU A 110 7.28 -4.64 11.46
C LEU A 110 7.63 -5.68 12.55
N ALA A 111 8.00 -5.23 13.75
CA ALA A 111 8.25 -6.12 14.88
C ALA A 111 6.96 -6.87 15.30
N GLY A 112 5.82 -6.18 15.32
CA GLY A 112 4.52 -6.81 15.58
C GLY A 112 4.15 -7.84 14.50
N ALA A 113 4.42 -7.54 13.23
CA ALA A 113 4.21 -8.49 12.14
C ALA A 113 5.12 -9.73 12.28
N GLY A 114 6.41 -9.54 12.60
CA GLY A 114 7.34 -10.65 12.82
C GLY A 114 6.96 -11.52 14.03
N TYR A 115 6.44 -10.91 15.10
CA TYR A 115 5.91 -11.65 16.24
C TYR A 115 4.72 -12.56 15.83
N MET A 116 3.78 -12.05 15.02
CA MET A 116 2.66 -12.85 14.54
C MET A 116 3.12 -13.97 13.57
N ASP A 117 4.12 -13.70 12.74
CA ASP A 117 4.73 -14.72 11.85
C ASP A 117 5.33 -15.88 12.64
N GLU A 118 6.04 -15.60 13.74
CA GLU A 118 6.59 -16.62 14.64
C GLU A 118 5.48 -17.48 15.29
N LEU A 119 4.41 -16.85 15.78
CA LEU A 119 3.26 -17.57 16.33
C LEU A 119 2.57 -18.44 15.27
N CYS A 120 2.41 -17.92 14.05
CA CYS A 120 1.78 -18.61 12.93
C CYS A 120 2.68 -19.69 12.29
N SER A 121 3.94 -19.79 12.69
CA SER A 121 4.85 -20.87 12.27
C SER A 121 4.69 -22.14 13.12
N ASN A 122 3.91 -22.09 14.20
CA ASN A 122 3.66 -23.25 15.05
C ASN A 122 2.71 -24.27 14.38
N ALA A 123 3.09 -25.54 14.31
CA ALA A 123 2.24 -26.57 13.70
C ALA A 123 1.03 -26.99 14.57
N ASP A 124 1.06 -26.71 15.88
CA ASP A 124 -0.07 -26.95 16.77
C ASP A 124 -1.14 -25.88 16.57
N VAL A 125 -2.29 -26.27 16.02
CA VAL A 125 -3.44 -25.39 15.78
C VAL A 125 -3.85 -24.59 17.02
N LYS A 126 -3.73 -25.18 18.23
CA LYS A 126 -4.11 -24.49 19.48
C LYS A 126 -3.15 -23.36 19.87
N ARG A 127 -1.95 -23.34 19.27
CA ARG A 127 -0.89 -22.34 19.53
C ARG A 127 -0.63 -21.46 18.31
N ASN A 128 -1.37 -21.66 17.22
CA ASN A 128 -1.24 -20.93 15.98
C ASN A 128 -2.52 -20.13 15.71
N PRO A 129 -2.51 -18.80 15.95
CA PRO A 129 -3.69 -17.97 15.76
C PRO A 129 -4.23 -18.01 14.33
N GLY A 130 -3.36 -18.06 13.32
CA GLY A 130 -3.74 -18.14 11.91
C GLY A 130 -4.46 -19.44 11.56
N LEU A 131 -3.91 -20.58 11.98
CA LEU A 131 -4.55 -21.88 11.78
C LEU A 131 -5.84 -22.03 12.58
N MET A 132 -5.89 -21.51 13.81
CA MET A 132 -7.11 -21.52 14.61
C MET A 132 -8.22 -20.71 13.93
N LEU A 133 -7.91 -19.50 13.44
CA LEU A 133 -8.87 -18.68 12.71
C LEU A 133 -9.38 -19.41 11.46
N ALA A 134 -8.48 -19.96 10.64
CA ALA A 134 -8.85 -20.71 9.44
C ALA A 134 -9.75 -21.92 9.75
N LEU A 135 -9.46 -22.66 10.83
CA LEU A 135 -10.29 -23.79 11.25
C LEU A 135 -11.70 -23.34 11.66
N LEU A 136 -11.81 -22.25 12.41
CA LEU A 136 -13.10 -21.70 12.84
C LEU A 136 -13.93 -21.22 11.65
N GLU A 137 -13.30 -20.53 10.69
CA GLU A 137 -13.94 -20.06 9.47
C GLU A 137 -14.46 -21.23 8.62
N ILE A 138 -13.66 -22.29 8.43
CA ILE A 138 -14.08 -23.50 7.70
C ILE A 138 -15.26 -24.18 8.40
N ILE A 139 -15.22 -24.33 9.72
CA ILE A 139 -16.34 -24.93 10.48
C ILE A 139 -17.62 -24.09 10.32
N ALA A 140 -17.51 -22.76 10.43
CA ALA A 140 -18.65 -21.87 10.28
C ALA A 140 -19.24 -21.96 8.85
N ALA A 141 -18.39 -21.93 7.83
CA ALA A 141 -18.81 -22.01 6.44
C ALA A 141 -19.43 -23.37 6.09
N GLU A 142 -18.72 -24.47 6.35
CA GLU A 142 -19.11 -25.80 5.86
C GLU A 142 -20.17 -26.47 6.72
N LYS A 143 -20.16 -26.27 8.05
CA LYS A 143 -21.09 -26.94 8.96
C LYS A 143 -22.30 -26.10 9.34
N GLN A 144 -22.18 -24.78 9.31
CA GLN A 144 -23.23 -23.85 9.73
C GLN A 144 -23.78 -23.00 8.58
N GLY A 145 -23.17 -23.08 7.39
CA GLY A 145 -23.60 -22.32 6.21
C GLY A 145 -23.32 -20.82 6.30
N ALA A 146 -22.40 -20.39 7.19
CA ALA A 146 -22.03 -18.98 7.33
C ALA A 146 -21.10 -18.57 6.18
N ASN A 147 -21.63 -17.83 5.21
CA ASN A 147 -20.90 -17.40 4.01
C ASN A 147 -20.35 -15.97 4.10
N ILE A 148 -20.48 -15.31 5.25
CA ILE A 148 -20.00 -13.94 5.50
C ILE A 148 -19.22 -13.93 6.82
N GLY A 149 -17.97 -13.46 6.76
CA GLY A 149 -17.16 -13.09 7.93
C GLY A 149 -17.28 -11.60 8.22
N VAL A 150 -17.31 -11.21 9.50
CA VAL A 150 -17.40 -9.80 9.90
C VAL A 150 -16.23 -9.45 10.82
N LEU A 151 -15.36 -8.54 10.37
CA LEU A 151 -14.36 -7.91 11.22
C LEU A 151 -14.89 -6.56 11.72
N MET A 152 -15.21 -6.48 13.01
CA MET A 152 -15.82 -5.29 13.62
C MET A 152 -14.90 -4.69 14.68
N PRO A 153 -13.93 -3.84 14.30
CA PRO A 153 -13.07 -3.18 15.26
C PRO A 153 -13.84 -2.10 16.02
N TYR A 154 -13.72 -2.08 17.35
CA TYR A 154 -14.37 -1.11 18.23
C TYR A 154 -13.53 0.18 18.39
N ALA A 155 -13.03 0.71 17.28
CA ALA A 155 -12.28 1.96 17.26
C ALA A 155 -12.39 2.62 15.88
N ASP A 156 -12.75 3.91 15.84
CA ASP A 156 -12.89 4.66 14.58
C ASP A 156 -11.60 4.67 13.76
N SER A 157 -10.45 4.74 14.44
CA SER A 157 -9.13 4.70 13.81
C SER A 157 -8.84 3.38 13.07
N LEU A 158 -9.60 2.33 13.34
CA LEU A 158 -9.45 1.01 12.71
C LEU A 158 -10.47 0.76 11.60
N LYS A 159 -11.28 1.76 11.21
CA LYS A 159 -12.22 1.62 10.09
C LYS A 159 -11.54 1.05 8.83
N PHE A 160 -10.44 1.66 8.39
CA PHE A 160 -9.73 1.23 7.18
C PHE A 160 -9.00 -0.11 7.33
N MET A 161 -8.77 -0.58 8.56
CA MET A 161 -8.25 -1.94 8.79
C MET A 161 -9.31 -2.98 8.38
N ALA A 162 -10.59 -2.73 8.65
CA ALA A 162 -11.67 -3.61 8.22
C ALA A 162 -11.84 -3.60 6.69
N ASP A 163 -11.74 -2.42 6.07
CA ASP A 163 -11.77 -2.29 4.60
C ASP A 163 -10.60 -3.03 3.94
N TRP A 164 -9.39 -2.93 4.52
CA TRP A 164 -8.22 -3.68 4.06
C TRP A 164 -8.39 -5.20 4.25
N TYR A 165 -8.92 -5.64 5.40
CA TYR A 165 -9.19 -7.06 5.66
C TYR A 165 -10.09 -7.69 4.59
N ALA A 166 -11.11 -6.96 4.13
CA ALA A 166 -11.98 -7.42 3.05
C ALA A 166 -11.23 -7.63 1.71
N GLN A 167 -10.09 -6.98 1.48
CA GLN A 167 -9.24 -7.19 0.30
C GLN A 167 -8.32 -8.42 0.45
N LEU A 168 -8.06 -8.88 1.68
CA LEU A 168 -7.19 -10.03 1.94
C LEU A 168 -7.86 -11.37 1.58
N TRP A 169 -9.18 -11.42 1.74
CA TRP A 169 -10.02 -12.61 1.61
C TRP A 169 -10.47 -12.88 0.17
#